data_AF-A0A954WGW8-F1
#
_entry.id   AF-A0A954WGW8-F1
#
_cell.length_a   1.000
_cell.length_b   1.000
_cell.length_c   1.000
_cell.angle_alpha   90.00
_cell.angle_beta   90.00
_cell.angle_gamma   90.00
#
_symmetry.space_group_name_H-M   'P 1'
#
loop_
_entity.id
_entity.type
_entity.pdbx_description
1 polymer ?
#
loop_
_entity_poly.entity_id
_entity_poly.type
_entity_poly.pdbx_seq_one_letter_code
_entity_poly.pdbx_strand_id
1 'polypeptide(L)'
;MPVERIETLRDSRLDVYRDVRQANLTRYSGRFITEGRLVTERLLTSDYEVESVLVDDRSAANLLPLIPAGTTVYQIPHELVDDL
;
A
#
# COMPACT_ATOMS: atom_id res chain seq x y z
N MET A 1 -2.26 -2.90 -15.39
CA MET A 1 -1.35 -2.55 -14.28
C MET A 1 -0.75 -3.84 -13.76
N PRO A 2 0.59 -4.00 -13.71
CA PRO A 2 1.17 -5.20 -13.14
C PRO A 2 0.98 -5.22 -11.62
N VAL A 3 0.52 -6.35 -11.10
CA VAL A 3 0.51 -6.62 -9.65
C VAL A 3 1.79 -7.39 -9.34
N GLU A 4 2.60 -6.85 -8.45
CA GLU A 4 3.86 -7.44 -8.03
C GLU A 4 3.63 -8.24 -6.74
N ARG A 5 3.85 -9.55 -6.79
CA ARG A 5 3.75 -10.38 -5.60
C ARG A 5 4.98 -10.23 -4.72
N ILE A 6 4.75 -10.12 -3.42
CA ILE A 6 5.76 -10.12 -2.38
C ILE A 6 5.54 -11.36 -1.52
N GLU A 7 6.50 -12.29 -1.57
CA GLU A 7 6.42 -13.58 -0.88
C GLU A 7 7.16 -13.58 0.47
N THR A 8 7.93 -12.51 0.75
CA THR A 8 8.73 -12.41 1.97
C THR A 8 8.61 -11.04 2.62
N LEU A 9 8.51 -11.05 3.94
CA LEU A 9 8.52 -9.85 4.77
C LEU A 9 9.86 -9.10 4.72
N ARG A 10 10.96 -9.75 4.31
CA ARG A 10 12.27 -9.09 4.17
C ARG A 10 12.44 -8.30 2.87
N ASP A 11 11.39 -8.20 2.07
CA ASP A 11 11.42 -7.43 0.83
C ASP A 11 11.51 -5.94 1.13
N SER A 12 12.55 -5.27 0.61
CA SER A 12 12.79 -3.84 0.87
C SER A 12 11.68 -2.93 0.32
N ARG A 13 10.85 -3.42 -0.60
CA ARG A 13 9.65 -2.68 -1.06
C ARG A 13 8.62 -2.50 0.05
N LEU A 14 8.68 -3.33 1.09
CA LEU A 14 7.82 -3.22 2.26
C LEU A 14 8.27 -2.16 3.28
N ASP A 15 9.52 -1.68 3.21
CA ASP A 15 10.11 -0.80 4.21
C ASP A 15 9.26 0.46 4.46
N VAL A 16 8.73 1.06 3.39
CA VAL A 16 7.86 2.25 3.48
C VAL A 16 6.58 1.99 4.28
N TYR A 17 6.04 0.77 4.22
CA TYR A 17 4.81 0.39 4.93
C TYR A 17 5.07 -0.03 6.39
N ARG A 18 6.30 -0.42 6.74
CA ARG A 18 6.73 -0.71 8.13
C ARG A 18 6.97 0.57 8.91
N ASP A 19 7.56 1.56 8.24
CA ASP A 19 7.99 2.81 8.86
C ASP A 19 6.83 3.78 9.17
N VAL A 20 5.58 3.42 8.86
CA VAL A 20 4.37 4.20 9.21
C VAL A 20 4.28 4.43 10.73
N ARG A 21 4.75 3.47 11.54
CA ARG A 21 4.84 3.63 13.00
C ARG A 21 5.95 4.60 13.43
N GLN A 22 6.95 4.84 12.58
CA GLN A 22 8.03 5.80 12.81
C GLN A 22 7.70 7.13 12.12
N ALA A 23 6.81 7.89 12.77
CA ALA A 23 6.14 9.12 12.32
C ALA A 23 7.01 10.30 11.81
N ASN A 24 8.31 10.14 11.58
CA ASN A 24 9.21 11.23 11.17
C ASN A 24 9.41 11.34 9.65
N LEU A 25 9.01 10.36 8.84
CA LEU A 25 9.18 10.41 7.38
C LEU A 25 8.25 11.39 6.69
N THR A 26 7.06 11.68 7.23
CA THR A 26 6.02 12.44 6.52
C THR A 26 6.24 13.95 6.50
N ARG A 27 6.98 14.51 7.46
CA ARG A 27 7.08 15.97 7.65
C ARG A 27 7.92 16.69 6.59
N TYR A 28 8.88 16.00 5.98
CA TYR A 28 9.80 16.58 4.98
C TYR A 28 9.75 15.88 3.61
N SER A 29 9.17 14.67 3.52
CA SER A 29 9.10 13.94 2.24
C SER A 29 7.91 14.34 1.37
N GLY A 30 6.89 15.01 1.93
CA GLY A 30 5.62 15.26 1.24
C GLY A 30 4.78 14.00 1.02
N ARG A 31 5.16 12.87 1.65
CA ARG A 31 4.48 11.58 1.53
C ARG A 31 3.74 11.25 2.82
N PHE A 32 2.67 10.48 2.68
CA PHE A 32 1.95 9.87 3.79
C PHE A 32 1.44 8.50 3.35
N ILE A 33 1.06 7.69 4.34
CA ILE A 33 0.46 6.38 4.12
C ILE A 33 -0.91 6.39 4.78
N THR A 34 -1.88 5.79 4.11
CA THR A 34 -3.20 5.50 4.67
C THR A 34 -3.29 4.04 4.98
N GLU A 35 -3.82 3.71 6.15
CA GLU A 35 -4.12 2.34 6.54
C GLU A 35 -5.62 2.19 6.78
N GLY A 36 -6.15 1.03 6.39
CA GLY A 36 -7.56 0.72 6.52
C GLY A 36 -8.37 1.05 5.27
N ARG A 37 -9.39 0.22 5.02
CA ARG A 37 -10.17 0.22 3.78
C ARG A 37 -10.76 1.59 3.43
N LEU A 38 -11.51 2.21 4.35
CA LEU A 38 -12.27 3.43 4.04
C LEU A 38 -11.36 4.63 3.72
N VAL A 39 -10.23 4.78 4.41
CA VAL A 39 -9.31 5.90 4.18
C VAL A 39 -8.52 5.68 2.89
N THR A 40 -8.10 4.44 2.64
CA THR A 40 -7.41 4.05 1.40
C THR A 40 -8.31 4.25 0.18
N GLU A 41 -9.57 3.80 0.23
CA GLU A 41 -10.53 4.04 -0.84
C GLU A 41 -10.73 5.54 -1.12
N ARG A 42 -10.84 6.36 -0.07
CA ARG A 42 -10.93 7.82 -0.23
C ARG A 42 -9.70 8.41 -0.89
N LEU A 43 -8.50 7.96 -0.53
CA LEU A 43 -7.24 8.38 -1.16
C LEU A 43 -7.24 8.03 -2.65
N LEU A 44 -7.60 6.80 -3.01
CA LEU A 44 -7.66 6.34 -4.40
C LEU A 44 -8.66 7.14 -5.27
N THR A 45 -9.68 7.74 -4.66
CA THR A 45 -10.66 8.60 -5.34
C THR A 45 -10.36 10.10 -5.25
N SER A 46 -9.26 10.49 -4.63
CA SER A 46 -8.88 11.89 -4.45
C SER A 46 -7.95 12.39 -5.56
N ASP A 47 -7.60 13.67 -5.51
CA ASP A 47 -6.64 14.28 -6.45
C ASP A 47 -5.17 14.07 -6.03
N TYR A 48 -4.90 13.31 -4.97
CA TYR A 48 -3.52 12.98 -4.58
C TYR A 48 -2.94 11.92 -5.51
N GLU A 49 -1.67 12.10 -5.89
CA GLU A 49 -0.92 11.07 -6.61
C GLU A 49 -0.62 9.89 -5.68
N VAL A 50 -0.92 8.67 -6.15
CA VAL A 50 -0.67 7.44 -5.40
C VAL A 50 0.56 6.75 -5.99
N GLU A 51 1.65 6.74 -5.22
CA GLU A 51 2.93 6.14 -5.64
C GLU A 51 2.83 4.61 -5.68
N SER A 52 2.27 4.01 -4.61
CA SER A 52 2.12 2.56 -4.51
C SER A 52 1.02 2.15 -3.52
N VAL A 53 0.44 0.97 -3.74
CA VAL A 53 -0.57 0.33 -2.88
C VAL A 53 -0.06 -1.03 -2.45
N LEU A 54 -0.06 -1.30 -1.14
CA LEU A 54 0.11 -2.63 -0.58
C LEU A 54 -1.27 -3.22 -0.26
N VAL A 55 -1.54 -4.42 -0.77
CA VAL A 55 -2.82 -5.10 -0.56
C VAL A 55 -2.59 -6.58 -0.28
N ASP A 56 -3.40 -7.17 0.60
CA ASP A 56 -3.39 -8.61 0.80
C ASP A 56 -4.25 -9.33 -0.24
N ASP A 57 -4.03 -10.63 -0.41
CA ASP A 57 -4.74 -11.45 -1.37
C ASP A 57 -6.27 -11.52 -1.15
N ARG A 58 -6.77 -11.39 0.09
CA ARG A 58 -8.22 -11.35 0.37
C ARG A 58 -8.85 -10.03 -0.05
N SER A 59 -8.12 -8.92 0.09
CA SER A 59 -8.64 -7.58 -0.22
C SER A 59 -8.41 -7.16 -1.68
N ALA A 60 -7.47 -7.80 -2.38
CA ALA A 60 -7.06 -7.44 -3.74
C ALA A 60 -8.23 -7.35 -4.72
N ALA A 61 -9.15 -8.32 -4.71
CA ALA A 61 -10.29 -8.34 -5.64
C ALA A 61 -11.19 -7.09 -5.54
N ASN A 62 -11.32 -6.51 -4.35
CA ASN A 62 -12.15 -5.34 -4.12
C ASN A 62 -11.41 -4.02 -4.38
N LEU A 63 -10.11 -3.98 -4.06
CA LEU A 63 -9.31 -2.76 -4.18
C LEU A 63 -8.75 -2.53 -5.59
N LEU A 64 -8.30 -3.58 -6.29
CA LEU A 64 -7.67 -3.47 -7.61
C LEU A 64 -8.49 -2.64 -8.63
N PRO A 65 -9.83 -2.76 -8.70
CA PRO A 65 -10.63 -1.96 -9.63
C PRO A 65 -10.64 -0.45 -9.32
N LEU A 66 -10.30 -0.05 -8.09
CA LEU A 66 -10.29 1.34 -7.64
C LEU A 66 -8.92 2.01 -7.83
N ILE A 67 -7.88 1.24 -8.17
CA ILE A 67 -6.51 1.76 -8.23
C ILE A 67 -6.30 2.51 -9.56
N PRO A 68 -5.85 3.77 -9.53
CA PRO A 68 -5.56 4.54 -10.74
C PRO A 68 -4.50 3.89 -11.62
N ALA A 69 -4.67 3.95 -12.94
CA ALA A 69 -3.70 3.46 -13.90
C ALA A 69 -2.31 4.06 -13.67
N GLY A 70 -1.28 3.22 -13.65
CA GLY A 70 0.12 3.63 -13.42
C GLY A 70 0.61 3.50 -11.98
N THR A 71 -0.29 3.30 -11.02
CA THR A 71 0.08 3.02 -9.61
C THR A 71 0.79 1.66 -9.47
N THR A 72 1.86 1.59 -8.68
CA THR A 72 2.48 0.29 -8.38
C THR A 72 1.64 -0.47 -7.36
N VAL A 73 1.35 -1.75 -7.58
CA VAL A 73 0.58 -2.56 -6.64
C VAL A 73 1.42 -3.73 -6.14
N TYR A 74 1.64 -3.77 -4.84
CA TYR A 74 2.26 -4.89 -4.15
C TYR A 74 1.19 -5.77 -3.52
N GLN A 75 1.25 -7.06 -3.81
CA GLN A 75 0.35 -8.06 -3.24
C GLN A 75 1.10 -8.97 -2.28
N ILE A 76 0.67 -9.03 -1.03
CA ILE A 76 1.20 -9.95 -0.01
C ILE A 76 0.20 -11.05 0.34
N PRO A 77 0.64 -12.25 0.74
CA PRO A 77 -0.22 -13.23 1.39
C PRO A 77 -0.83 -12.66 2.66
N HIS A 78 -2.13 -12.89 2.87
CA HIS A 78 -2.83 -12.37 4.04
C HIS A 78 -2.22 -12.86 5.37
N GLU A 79 -1.66 -14.08 5.41
CA GLU A 79 -1.01 -14.58 6.63
C GLU A 79 0.21 -13.76 7.06
N LEU A 80 0.80 -12.95 6.18
CA LEU A 80 1.97 -12.12 6.49
C LEU A 80 1.61 -10.71 6.94
N VAL A 81 0.33 -10.32 6.86
CA VAL A 81 -0.11 -8.94 7.16
C VAL A 81 0.12 -8.57 8.61
N ASP A 82 -0.17 -9.48 9.55
CA ASP A 82 -0.04 -9.21 10.99
C ASP A 82 1.43 -9.07 11.45
N ASP A 83 2.37 -9.59 10.66
CA ASP A 83 3.81 -9.60 10.92
C ASP A 83 4.56 -8.48 10.16
N LEU A 84 3.84 -7.61 9.45
CA LEU A 84 4.36 -6.44 8.75
C LEU A 84 4.66 -5.27 9.71
#